data_AF-A0A2R6CKF3-F1
#
_entry.id   AF-A0A2R6CKF3-F1
#
_cell.length_a   1.000
_cell.length_b   1.000
_cell.length_c   1.000
_cell.angle_alpha   90.00
_cell.angle_beta   90.00
_cell.angle_gamma   90.00
#
_symmetry.space_group_name_H-M   'P 1'
#
loop_
_entity.id
_entity.type
_entity.pdbx_description
1 polymer ?
#
loop_
_entity_poly.entity_id
_entity_poly.type
_entity_poly.pdbx_seq_one_letter_code
_entity_poly.pdbx_strand_id
1 'polypeptide(L)' 'MKETSLDEFLDDNTDGSEPSASEESEPSISREPDPATAHWTPEGEACKACGDTVSRLWTDEGQRVCRDCKRW' A
#
# COMPACT_ATOMS: atom_id res chain seq x y z
N MET A 1 -29.22 4.39 -8.53
CA MET A 1 -28.11 3.52 -8.07
C MET A 1 -27.88 3.92 -6.62
N LYS A 2 -28.02 3.00 -5.67
CA LYS A 2 -27.90 3.32 -4.23
C LYS A 2 -26.41 3.42 -3.92
N GLU A 3 -25.96 4.63 -3.64
CA GLU A 3 -24.62 4.87 -3.11
C GLU A 3 -24.65 4.42 -1.65
N THR A 4 -24.06 3.28 -1.36
CA THR A 4 -23.82 2.83 0.01
C THR A 4 -22.85 3.85 0.62
N SER A 5 -23.43 4.76 1.42
CA SER A 5 -22.69 5.84 2.04
C SER A 5 -21.88 5.26 3.18
N LEU A 6 -20.65 5.76 3.31
CA LEU A 6 -19.69 5.44 4.37
C LEU A 6 -20.36 5.43 5.79
N ASP A 7 -21.49 6.08 6.03
CA ASP A 7 -22.15 6.01 7.34
C ASP A 7 -22.52 4.59 7.84
N GLU A 8 -22.82 3.63 6.95
CA GLU A 8 -23.26 2.28 7.38
C GLU A 8 -22.11 1.40 7.94
N PHE A 9 -20.84 1.71 7.66
CA PHE A 9 -19.72 0.92 8.24
C PHE A 9 -19.32 1.37 9.65
N LEU A 10 -19.77 2.53 10.10
CA LEU A 10 -19.34 3.13 11.37
C LEU A 10 -20.40 3.05 12.48
N ASP A 11 -21.66 2.73 12.15
CA ASP A 11 -22.80 2.76 13.10
C ASP A 11 -22.91 1.51 14.00
N ASP A 12 -22.30 0.39 13.65
CA ASP A 12 -22.30 -0.86 14.47
C ASP A 12 -21.01 -1.02 15.30
N ASN A 13 -20.58 0.02 16.02
CA ASN A 13 -19.52 -0.16 17.02
C ASN A 13 -19.57 0.86 18.16
N THR A 14 -20.72 0.99 18.82
CA THR A 14 -20.77 1.68 20.12
C THR A 14 -21.73 0.99 21.09
N ASP A 15 -21.41 -0.25 21.43
CA ASP A 15 -21.86 -0.83 22.70
C ASP A 15 -20.65 -1.45 23.42
N GLY A 16 -20.52 -1.05 24.68
CA GLY A 16 -19.28 -1.09 25.43
C GLY A 16 -18.70 -2.48 25.66
N SER A 17 -17.41 -2.61 25.37
CA SER A 17 -16.53 -3.50 26.10
C SER A 17 -15.13 -2.97 25.90
N GLU A 18 -14.54 -2.42 26.95
CA GLU A 18 -13.12 -2.13 27.05
C GLU A 18 -12.40 -3.49 27.15
N PRO A 19 -11.75 -4.00 26.07
CA PRO A 19 -10.84 -5.11 26.26
C PRO A 19 -9.65 -4.57 27.04
N SER A 20 -9.57 -4.97 28.31
CA SER A 20 -8.34 -4.97 29.08
C SER A 20 -7.20 -5.40 28.15
N ALA A 21 -6.22 -4.53 27.95
CA ALA A 21 -5.04 -4.77 27.14
C ALA A 21 -4.24 -5.94 27.75
N SER A 22 -4.65 -7.17 27.45
CA SER A 22 -3.80 -8.34 27.54
C SER A 22 -2.87 -8.25 26.34
N GLU A 23 -1.63 -7.83 26.59
CA GLU A 23 -0.52 -7.98 25.65
C GLU A 23 -0.20 -9.47 25.50
N GLU A 24 -1.11 -10.22 24.86
CA GLU A 24 -0.80 -11.52 24.30
C GLU A 24 0.09 -11.22 23.10
N SER A 25 1.41 -11.33 23.29
CA SER A 25 2.39 -11.23 22.21
C SER A 25 2.10 -12.32 21.19
N GLU A 26 1.28 -11.96 20.21
CA GLU A 26 1.11 -12.70 18.98
C GLU A 26 2.50 -13.08 18.45
N PRO A 27 2.76 -14.36 18.11
CA PRO A 27 4.03 -14.72 17.51
C PRO A 27 4.15 -13.89 16.24
N SER A 28 5.08 -12.94 16.23
CA SER A 28 5.42 -12.18 15.04
C SER A 28 6.02 -13.17 14.06
N ILE A 29 5.16 -13.81 13.27
CA ILE A 29 5.54 -14.65 12.15
C ILE A 29 6.22 -13.68 11.21
N SER A 30 7.55 -13.63 11.31
CA SER A 30 8.41 -12.80 10.50
C SER A 30 8.35 -13.35 9.08
N ARG A 31 7.29 -12.96 8.38
CA ARG A 31 7.05 -13.33 7.00
C ARG A 31 7.87 -12.36 6.18
N GLU A 32 8.80 -12.89 5.40
CA GLU A 32 9.59 -12.07 4.49
C GLU A 32 8.61 -11.28 3.63
N PRO A 33 8.66 -9.94 3.65
CA PRO A 33 7.76 -9.14 2.83
C PRO A 33 8.03 -9.49 1.38
N ASP A 34 6.96 -9.73 0.61
CA ASP A 34 7.07 -9.95 -0.82
C ASP A 34 7.81 -8.74 -1.44
N PRO A 35 8.74 -8.96 -2.39
CA PRO A 35 9.50 -7.89 -2.99
C PRO A 35 8.56 -6.83 -3.58
N ALA A 36 8.73 -5.59 -3.15
CA ALA A 36 7.89 -4.49 -3.60
C ALA A 36 7.94 -4.33 -5.13
N THR A 37 6.79 -4.54 -5.79
CA THR A 37 6.61 -4.39 -7.25
C THR A 37 6.71 -2.94 -7.72
N ALA A 38 6.62 -1.98 -6.79
CA ALA A 38 6.82 -0.57 -7.02
C ALA A 38 7.78 0.01 -5.97
N HIS A 39 8.53 1.03 -6.38
CA HIS A 39 9.39 1.82 -5.54
C HIS A 39 8.83 3.23 -5.48
N TRP A 40 8.71 3.78 -4.28
CA TRP A 40 8.26 5.15 -4.07
C TRP A 40 9.34 5.93 -3.33
N THR A 41 9.70 7.09 -3.86
CA THR A 41 10.69 7.99 -3.28
C THR A 41 10.16 9.42 -3.28
N PRO A 42 10.30 10.15 -2.16
CA PRO A 42 9.83 11.53 -2.08
C PRO A 42 10.62 12.47 -3.01
N GLU A 43 11.92 12.20 -3.18
CA GLU A 43 12.79 12.94 -4.10
C GLU A 43 12.48 12.66 -5.58
N GLY A 44 11.78 11.54 -5.84
CA GLY A 44 11.61 11.00 -7.17
C GLY A 44 12.89 10.38 -7.71
N GLU A 45 12.72 9.45 -8.64
CA GLU A 45 13.83 8.79 -9.31
C GLU A 45 13.54 8.69 -10.81
N ALA A 46 14.61 8.68 -11.61
CA ALA A 46 14.51 8.75 -13.07
C ALA A 46 14.02 7.42 -13.66
N CYS A 47 12.98 7.51 -14.48
CA CYS A 47 12.48 6.39 -15.26
C CYS A 47 13.54 5.89 -16.25
N LYS A 48 13.82 4.57 -16.26
CA LYS A 48 14.79 3.98 -17.21
C LYS A 48 14.34 4.01 -18.67
N ALA A 49 13.04 4.19 -18.94
CA ALA A 49 12.49 4.21 -20.30
C ALA A 49 12.44 5.61 -20.91
N CYS A 50 11.94 6.61 -20.18
CA CYS A 50 11.79 7.98 -20.68
C CYS A 50 12.73 9.01 -20.05
N GLY A 51 13.40 8.68 -18.93
CA GLY A 51 14.28 9.59 -18.21
C GLY A 51 13.57 10.57 -17.26
N ASP A 52 12.24 10.54 -17.21
CA ASP A 52 11.46 11.46 -16.38
C ASP A 52 11.59 11.12 -14.89
N THR A 53 11.75 12.15 -14.04
CA THR A 53 11.88 11.96 -12.59
C THR A 53 10.49 11.90 -11.97
N VAL A 54 10.13 10.72 -11.46
CA VAL A 54 8.81 10.48 -10.87
C VAL A 54 8.93 9.97 -9.45
N SER A 55 7.99 10.34 -8.58
CA SER A 55 7.96 9.88 -7.19
C SER A 55 7.64 8.39 -7.04
N ARG A 56 7.13 7.74 -8.08
CA ARG A 56 6.81 6.32 -8.08
C ARG A 56 7.32 5.65 -9.35
N LEU A 57 8.08 4.58 -9.17
CA LEU A 57 8.58 3.71 -10.23
C LEU A 57 8.03 2.30 -10.02
N TRP A 58 7.87 1.57 -11.10
CA TRP A 58 7.39 0.20 -11.12
C TRP A 58 8.44 -0.71 -11.71
N THR A 59 8.53 -1.93 -11.20
CA THR A 59 9.37 -2.96 -11.81
C THR A 59 8.67 -3.52 -13.04
N ASP A 60 9.34 -3.45 -14.19
CA ASP A 60 8.91 -3.97 -15.50
C ASP A 60 10.10 -4.72 -16.09
N GLU A 61 9.99 -6.05 -16.22
CA GLU A 61 11.09 -6.92 -16.70
C GLU A 61 12.45 -6.69 -15.98
N GLY A 62 12.41 -6.30 -14.70
CA GLY A 62 13.61 -5.98 -13.90
C GLY A 62 14.10 -4.53 -14.01
N GLN A 63 13.45 -3.69 -14.82
CA GLN A 63 13.73 -2.26 -14.93
C GLN A 63 12.74 -1.43 -14.12
N ARG A 64 13.19 -0.29 -13.58
CA ARG A 64 12.32 0.68 -12.90
C ARG A 64 11.80 1.70 -13.92
N VAL A 65 10.50 1.67 -14.18
CA VAL A 65 9.81 2.53 -15.16
C VAL A 65 8.66 3.30 -14.53
N CYS A 66 8.30 4.45 -15.07
CA CYS A 66 7.13 5.22 -14.61
C CYS A 66 5.81 4.55 -15.03
N ARG A 67 4.68 5.04 -14.50
CA ARG A 67 3.34 4.48 -14.76
C ARG A 67 3.02 4.42 -16.25
N ASP A 68 3.40 5.47 -16.97
CA ASP A 68 3.13 5.62 -18.40
C ASP A 68 3.99 4.70 -19.26
N CYS A 69 5.22 4.42 -18.85
CA CYS A 69 6.12 3.51 -19.58
C CYS A 69 5.92 2.04 -19.22
N LYS A 70 5.28 1.73 -18.08
CA LYS A 70 5.02 0.35 -17.66
C LYS A 70 4.09 -0.33 -18.66
N ARG A 71 4.44 -1.54 -19.08
CA ARG A 71 3.64 -2.37 -19.99
C ARG A 71 2.77 -3.26 -19.12
N TRP A 72 1.70 -2.65 -18.59
CA TRP A 72 0.75 -3.31 -17.70
C TRP A 72 -0.20 -4.23 -18.46
#